data_AF-A0A744JWZ8-F1
#
_entry.id   AF-A0A744JWZ8-F1
#
_cell.length_a   1.000
_cell.length_b   1.000
_cell.length_c   1.000
_cell.angle_alpha   90.00
_cell.angle_beta   90.00
_cell.angle_gamma   90.00
#
_symmetry.space_group_name_H-M   'P 1'
#
loop_
_entity.id
_entity.type
_entity.pdbx_description
1 polymer ?
#
loop_
_entity_poly.entity_id
_entity_poly.type
_entity_poly.pdbx_seq_one_letter_code
_entity_poly.pdbx_strand_id
1 'polypeptide(L)'
;MNTYESIKVTFFYDHNPITINNDNIKTENSIEMTCNVTVNNKESWDRIQINTYSKKTIKLYGKNNLDIEFCTHYVNGDVRSVIKLIDCRIENIADRHSGKTQYYTFNIIPNEVIINNKAHNTPDTEITFYNSDHQLLSPNIQYNLSSDGNITLTKSEPIIVKLNNNEDIKLDIESKLERNEKFEISTKQILKIKSNNSNLTIDDVRNNYIDKIDAFNDILSFINSNKVVCRYWNLKSNDGVYTVFRCRIKNPIKDTKKEHLMMPLQAKENIENMFHTYLSSHYRQNIRLAINVLNASNQYLESRYLSLFQSFESIILTHKEKNNTTFILCESEFKSLRQTIERVITKDVIKDSTTRGKIKSKLGELNRISLKDATQEFLKEYLIHTHDLWPLFNESGKLGLSEIRNIIIHGVIIPSNNLINIAVACEHLTIYLTRLILCLLGCDHRETIYSEEHLNFNSKVNDFAFWEHHRKSLTEALKTH
;
A
#
# COMPACT_ATOMS: atom_id res chain seq x y z
N MET A 1 6.45 -26.41 0.75
CA MET A 1 5.27 -27.24 1.03
C MET A 1 5.39 -27.91 2.40
N ASN A 2 4.34 -27.86 3.22
CA ASN A 2 4.21 -28.62 4.49
C ASN A 2 2.95 -29.48 4.38
N THR A 3 3.04 -30.77 4.71
CA THR A 3 1.88 -31.66 4.74
C THR A 3 1.67 -32.17 6.16
N TYR A 4 0.44 -32.04 6.65
CA TYR A 4 -0.03 -32.57 7.92
C TYR A 4 -1.00 -33.70 7.60
N GLU A 5 -0.67 -34.92 8.00
CA GLU A 5 -1.43 -36.12 7.64
C GLU A 5 -2.41 -36.52 8.73
N SER A 6 -3.61 -36.92 8.34
CA SER A 6 -4.64 -37.48 9.20
C SER A 6 -4.97 -36.64 10.44
N ILE A 7 -5.01 -35.32 10.29
CA ILE A 7 -5.34 -34.40 11.39
C ILE A 7 -6.84 -34.14 11.46
N LYS A 8 -7.36 -33.95 12.67
CA LYS A 8 -8.74 -33.47 12.88
C LYS A 8 -8.81 -31.99 12.56
N VAL A 9 -9.74 -31.62 11.69
CA VAL A 9 -10.00 -30.25 11.26
C VAL A 9 -11.47 -29.94 11.52
N THR A 10 -11.71 -28.84 12.23
CA THR A 10 -13.04 -28.35 12.54
C THR A 10 -13.35 -27.14 11.67
N PHE A 11 -14.47 -27.19 10.95
CA PHE A 11 -14.97 -26.12 10.10
C PHE A 11 -16.18 -25.48 10.77
N PHE A 12 -16.13 -24.17 10.99
CA PHE A 12 -17.22 -23.37 11.55
C PHE A 12 -17.86 -22.55 10.43
N TYR A 13 -19.19 -22.57 10.33
CA TYR A 13 -19.96 -21.89 9.28
C TYR A 13 -21.12 -21.08 9.87
N ASP A 14 -21.66 -20.13 9.09
CA ASP A 14 -22.83 -19.31 9.45
C ASP A 14 -22.65 -18.44 10.71
N HIS A 15 -21.55 -17.66 10.77
CA HIS A 15 -21.13 -16.78 11.88
C HIS A 15 -22.27 -16.31 12.82
N ASN A 16 -22.29 -16.82 14.05
CA ASN A 16 -22.41 -15.92 15.20
C ASN A 16 -20.98 -15.65 15.69
N PRO A 17 -20.63 -14.40 16.02
CA PRO A 17 -19.25 -14.02 16.34
C PRO A 17 -18.73 -14.85 17.51
N ILE A 18 -17.55 -15.44 17.33
CA ILE A 18 -16.82 -16.14 18.40
C ILE A 18 -16.35 -15.08 19.38
N THR A 19 -17.05 -14.94 20.52
CA THR A 19 -16.49 -14.27 21.69
C THR A 19 -15.37 -15.14 22.24
N ILE A 20 -14.16 -14.59 22.28
CA ILE A 20 -13.03 -15.21 22.97
C ILE A 20 -13.27 -15.02 24.47
N ASN A 21 -14.08 -15.88 25.07
CA ASN A 21 -14.09 -16.10 26.51
C ASN A 21 -14.40 -17.57 26.76
N ASN A 22 -13.61 -18.15 27.66
CA ASN A 22 -13.70 -19.53 28.12
C ASN A 22 -15.13 -19.82 28.60
N ASP A 23 -15.93 -20.50 27.78
CA ASP A 23 -16.88 -21.51 28.23
C ASP A 23 -17.43 -22.30 27.04
N ASN A 24 -17.58 -23.60 27.24
CA ASN A 24 -17.98 -24.60 26.26
C ASN A 24 -19.34 -24.28 25.61
N ILE A 25 -19.36 -23.66 24.43
CA ILE A 25 -20.53 -23.64 23.55
C ILE A 25 -20.32 -24.69 22.46
N LYS A 26 -21.01 -25.83 22.56
CA LYS A 26 -21.20 -26.73 21.41
C LYS A 26 -22.09 -26.01 20.39
N THR A 27 -21.51 -25.42 19.37
CA THR A 27 -22.25 -24.80 18.26
C THR A 27 -22.71 -25.86 17.26
N GLU A 28 -24.01 -25.90 16.94
CA GLU A 28 -24.62 -26.75 15.91
C GLU A 28 -24.03 -26.52 14.50
N ASN A 29 -23.31 -25.42 14.31
CA ASN A 29 -22.75 -24.97 13.03
C ASN A 29 -21.26 -25.29 12.89
N SER A 30 -20.85 -26.51 13.28
CA SER A 30 -19.48 -26.99 13.08
C SER A 30 -19.45 -28.38 12.44
N ILE A 31 -18.40 -28.65 11.65
CA ILE A 31 -18.13 -29.96 11.05
C ILE A 31 -16.69 -30.34 11.38
N GLU A 32 -16.53 -31.45 12.11
CA GLU A 32 -15.23 -32.08 12.30
C GLU A 32 -15.01 -33.17 11.24
N MET A 33 -13.85 -33.12 10.57
CA MET A 33 -13.38 -34.13 9.61
C MET A 33 -11.90 -34.44 9.83
N THR A 34 -11.51 -35.69 9.56
CA THR A 34 -10.09 -36.04 9.42
C THR A 34 -9.62 -35.70 8.00
N CYS A 35 -8.54 -34.93 7.92
CA CYS A 35 -8.03 -34.38 6.68
C CYS A 35 -6.51 -34.52 6.59
N ASN A 36 -6.01 -34.65 5.37
CA ASN A 36 -4.63 -34.29 5.05
C ASN A 36 -4.61 -32.82 4.62
N VAL A 37 -3.78 -32.02 5.28
CA VAL A 37 -3.70 -30.57 5.07
C VAL A 37 -2.33 -30.23 4.50
N THR A 38 -2.30 -29.63 3.32
CA THR A 38 -1.06 -29.26 2.65
C THR A 38 -0.99 -27.76 2.45
N VAL A 39 -0.01 -27.12 3.10
CA VAL A 39 0.28 -25.70 2.95
C VAL A 39 1.26 -25.52 1.80
N ASN A 40 0.82 -24.86 0.73
CA ASN A 40 1.61 -24.68 -0.48
C ASN A 40 2.89 -23.89 -0.19
N ASN A 41 2.74 -22.73 0.45
CA ASN A 41 3.84 -21.87 0.88
C ASN A 41 3.72 -21.56 2.38
N LYS A 42 4.72 -21.99 3.15
CA LYS A 42 4.77 -21.88 4.61
C LYS A 42 4.99 -20.44 5.09
N GLU A 43 5.47 -19.56 4.21
CA GLU A 43 5.73 -18.15 4.53
C GLU A 43 4.53 -17.25 4.26
N SER A 44 3.52 -17.73 3.54
CA SER A 44 2.34 -16.95 3.14
C SER A 44 1.03 -17.49 3.68
N TRP A 45 0.90 -18.81 3.80
CA TRP A 45 -0.35 -19.49 4.16
C TRP A 45 -1.56 -19.09 3.30
N ASP A 46 -1.31 -18.55 2.11
CA ASP A 46 -2.30 -17.97 1.20
C ASP A 46 -3.13 -19.02 0.44
N ARG A 47 -2.65 -20.26 0.39
CA ARG A 47 -3.39 -21.39 -0.18
C ARG A 47 -3.06 -22.69 0.53
N ILE A 48 -4.11 -23.35 0.99
CA ILE A 48 -4.04 -24.59 1.76
C ILE A 48 -4.91 -25.63 1.05
N GLN A 49 -4.31 -26.75 0.65
CA GLN A 49 -5.04 -27.85 0.05
C GLN A 49 -5.52 -28.82 1.14
N ILE A 50 -6.78 -29.22 1.06
CA ILE A 50 -7.39 -30.23 1.93
C ILE A 50 -7.70 -31.47 1.10
N ASN A 51 -7.33 -32.63 1.62
CA ASN A 51 -7.77 -33.93 1.12
C ASN A 51 -8.47 -34.70 2.24
N THR A 52 -9.66 -35.22 2.00
CA THR A 52 -10.42 -35.98 3.01
C THR A 52 -11.27 -37.08 2.38
N TYR A 53 -11.48 -38.17 3.11
CA TYR A 53 -12.42 -39.24 2.75
C TYR A 53 -13.83 -39.00 3.34
N SER A 54 -14.01 -37.92 4.09
CA SER A 54 -15.27 -37.63 4.78
C SER A 54 -16.34 -37.11 3.82
N LYS A 55 -17.47 -37.82 3.73
CA LYS A 55 -18.66 -37.35 3.01
C LYS A 55 -19.28 -36.08 3.62
N LYS A 56 -18.86 -35.67 4.83
CA LYS A 56 -19.32 -34.41 5.44
C LYS A 56 -18.90 -33.18 4.64
N THR A 57 -17.95 -33.28 3.71
CA THR A 57 -17.56 -32.21 2.77
C THR A 57 -18.75 -31.67 1.98
N ILE A 58 -19.80 -32.47 1.75
CA ILE A 58 -21.03 -32.02 1.07
C ILE A 58 -21.64 -30.79 1.77
N LYS A 59 -21.53 -30.69 3.10
CA LYS A 59 -22.05 -29.56 3.88
C LYS A 59 -21.28 -28.25 3.67
N LEU A 60 -20.09 -28.29 3.06
CA LEU A 60 -19.27 -27.12 2.76
C LEU A 60 -19.59 -26.50 1.39
N TYR A 61 -20.39 -27.16 0.54
CA TYR A 61 -20.73 -26.62 -0.78
C TYR A 61 -21.51 -25.31 -0.67
N GLY A 62 -21.07 -24.30 -1.41
CA GLY A 62 -21.70 -22.98 -1.43
C GLY A 62 -21.50 -22.15 -0.16
N LYS A 63 -20.76 -22.65 0.83
CA LYS A 63 -20.40 -21.89 2.03
C LYS A 63 -19.16 -21.03 1.77
N ASN A 64 -19.26 -19.76 2.14
CA ASN A 64 -18.17 -18.79 2.15
C ASN A 64 -18.01 -18.25 3.57
N ASN A 65 -16.86 -17.62 3.85
CA ASN A 65 -16.54 -16.98 5.12
C ASN A 65 -16.56 -17.99 6.28
N LEU A 66 -15.72 -19.02 6.15
CA LEU A 66 -15.60 -20.11 7.12
C LEU A 66 -14.43 -19.84 8.06
N ASP A 67 -14.59 -20.17 9.34
CA ASP A 67 -13.44 -20.29 10.24
C ASP A 67 -13.06 -21.76 10.37
N ILE A 68 -11.75 -22.05 10.41
CA ILE A 68 -11.25 -23.43 10.40
C ILE A 68 -10.17 -23.56 11.47
N GLU A 69 -10.26 -24.59 12.29
CA GLU A 69 -9.30 -24.86 13.37
C GLU A 69 -8.74 -26.28 13.28
N PHE A 70 -7.43 -26.41 13.52
CA PHE A 70 -6.78 -27.71 13.70
C PHE A 70 -5.52 -27.62 14.56
N CYS A 71 -5.13 -28.74 15.16
CA CYS A 71 -3.96 -28.82 16.03
C CYS A 71 -2.87 -29.69 15.41
N THR A 72 -1.61 -29.31 15.66
CA THR A 72 -0.44 -30.17 15.43
C THR A 72 0.07 -30.70 16.76
N HIS A 73 0.69 -31.88 16.75
CA HIS A 73 1.14 -32.56 17.96
C HIS A 73 2.64 -32.89 17.88
N TYR A 74 3.28 -32.96 19.04
CA TYR A 74 4.61 -33.54 19.21
C TYR A 74 4.55 -35.07 19.10
N VAL A 75 5.71 -35.72 19.01
CA VAL A 75 5.81 -37.19 18.96
C VAL A 75 5.22 -37.85 20.21
N ASN A 76 5.30 -37.16 21.36
CA ASN A 76 4.73 -37.63 22.62
C ASN A 76 3.20 -37.42 22.72
N GLY A 77 2.55 -36.87 21.69
CA GLY A 77 1.11 -36.63 21.63
C GLY A 77 0.66 -35.28 22.18
N ASP A 78 1.54 -34.47 22.77
CA ASP A 78 1.17 -33.15 23.27
C ASP A 78 0.87 -32.18 22.14
N VAL A 79 -0.14 -31.31 22.32
CA VAL A 79 -0.46 -30.25 21.35
C VAL A 79 0.74 -29.31 21.23
N ARG A 80 1.34 -29.29 20.04
CA ARG A 80 2.44 -28.43 19.66
C ARG A 80 1.97 -27.03 19.30
N SER A 81 0.98 -26.95 18.42
CA SER A 81 0.43 -25.68 17.93
C SER A 81 -1.04 -25.80 17.61
N VAL A 82 -1.80 -24.74 17.90
CA VAL A 82 -3.19 -24.56 17.46
C VAL A 82 -3.19 -23.61 16.27
N ILE A 83 -3.81 -23.99 15.17
CA ILE A 83 -3.85 -23.22 13.93
C ILE A 83 -5.31 -22.86 13.64
N LYS A 84 -5.57 -21.56 13.48
CA LYS A 84 -6.88 -21.00 13.12
C LYS A 84 -6.77 -20.28 11.78
N LEU A 85 -7.64 -20.62 10.85
CA LEU A 85 -7.80 -19.96 9.55
C LEU A 85 -9.09 -19.14 9.63
N ILE A 86 -9.00 -17.84 9.37
CA ILE A 86 -10.09 -16.89 9.56
C ILE A 86 -10.65 -16.41 8.22
N ASP A 87 -11.98 -16.34 8.15
CA ASP A 87 -12.74 -15.82 7.00
C ASP A 87 -12.29 -16.46 5.66
N CYS A 88 -12.41 -17.77 5.60
CA CYS A 88 -11.90 -18.60 4.52
C CYS A 88 -12.89 -18.70 3.35
N ARG A 89 -12.34 -18.66 2.13
CA ARG A 89 -13.02 -19.10 0.91
C ARG A 89 -12.61 -20.52 0.53
N ILE A 90 -13.57 -21.33 0.10
CA ILE A 90 -13.31 -22.64 -0.49
C ILE A 90 -13.31 -22.53 -2.02
N GLU A 91 -12.32 -23.15 -2.66
CA GLU A 91 -12.22 -23.25 -4.11
C GLU A 91 -12.05 -24.71 -4.55
N ASN A 92 -12.57 -25.01 -5.75
CA ASN A 92 -12.28 -26.24 -6.48
C ASN A 92 -12.58 -27.53 -5.69
N ILE A 93 -13.78 -27.63 -5.08
CA ILE A 93 -14.22 -28.89 -4.46
C ILE A 93 -14.41 -29.92 -5.56
N ALA A 94 -13.47 -30.87 -5.61
CA ALA A 94 -13.45 -31.97 -6.56
C ALA A 94 -13.65 -33.28 -5.82
N ASP A 95 -14.59 -34.08 -6.32
CA ASP A 95 -14.76 -35.48 -5.94
C ASP A 95 -13.87 -36.34 -6.83
N ARG A 96 -13.07 -37.22 -6.23
CA ARG A 96 -12.12 -38.10 -6.91
C ARG A 96 -12.30 -39.54 -6.46
N HIS A 97 -12.04 -40.45 -7.38
CA HIS A 97 -12.16 -41.88 -7.16
C HIS A 97 -10.80 -42.54 -7.39
N SER A 98 -10.33 -43.32 -6.40
CA SER A 98 -9.18 -44.22 -6.54
C SER A 98 -9.67 -45.64 -6.27
N GLY A 99 -9.92 -46.40 -7.33
CA GLY A 99 -10.60 -47.69 -7.25
C GLY A 99 -12.02 -47.54 -6.68
N LYS A 100 -12.30 -48.23 -5.57
CA LYS A 100 -13.60 -48.14 -4.85
C LYS A 100 -13.64 -47.01 -3.80
N THR A 101 -12.54 -46.28 -3.61
CA THR A 101 -12.42 -45.27 -2.57
C THR A 101 -12.69 -43.88 -3.13
N GLN A 102 -13.72 -43.22 -2.59
CA GLN A 102 -14.07 -41.85 -2.89
C GLN A 102 -13.33 -40.90 -1.92
N TYR A 103 -12.74 -39.83 -2.45
CA TYR A 103 -12.09 -38.80 -1.65
C TYR A 103 -12.31 -37.41 -2.26
N TYR A 104 -12.32 -36.39 -1.41
CA TYR A 104 -12.53 -35.01 -1.81
C TYR A 104 -11.23 -34.22 -1.68
N THR A 105 -10.99 -33.36 -2.67
CA THR A 105 -9.88 -32.40 -2.67
C THR A 105 -10.43 -31.00 -2.89
N PHE A 106 -9.98 -30.03 -2.11
CA PHE A 106 -10.33 -28.61 -2.29
C PHE A 106 -9.23 -27.70 -1.76
N ASN A 107 -9.27 -26.43 -2.15
CA ASN A 107 -8.38 -25.39 -1.63
C ASN A 107 -9.14 -24.49 -0.66
N ILE A 108 -8.46 -24.09 0.41
CA ILE A 108 -8.84 -23.03 1.33
C ILE A 108 -7.94 -21.83 1.05
N ILE A 109 -8.58 -20.67 0.88
CA ILE A 109 -7.94 -19.36 0.78
C ILE A 109 -8.36 -18.55 2.03
N PRO A 110 -7.53 -18.51 3.08
CA PRO A 110 -7.83 -17.74 4.27
C PRO A 110 -7.56 -16.25 4.04
N ASN A 111 -8.24 -15.39 4.79
CA ASN A 111 -7.87 -13.97 4.86
C ASN A 111 -6.78 -13.73 5.88
N GLU A 112 -6.80 -14.52 6.95
CA GLU A 112 -5.79 -14.50 8.00
C GLU A 112 -5.55 -15.90 8.57
N VAL A 113 -4.34 -16.17 9.03
CA VAL A 113 -3.99 -17.41 9.74
C VAL A 113 -3.31 -17.09 11.05
N ILE A 114 -3.81 -17.65 12.15
CA ILE A 114 -3.23 -17.52 13.48
C ILE A 114 -2.64 -18.87 13.88
N ILE A 115 -1.36 -18.88 14.25
CA ILE A 115 -0.68 -20.04 14.80
C ILE A 115 -0.28 -19.71 16.23
N ASN A 116 -0.90 -20.38 17.19
CA ASN A 116 -0.49 -20.34 18.58
C ASN A 116 0.49 -21.48 18.85
N ASN A 117 1.76 -21.13 19.10
CA ASN A 117 2.76 -22.05 19.60
C ASN A 117 2.78 -21.93 21.13
N LYS A 118 2.49 -23.04 21.83
CA LYS A 118 2.63 -23.06 23.30
C LYS A 118 4.06 -22.72 23.66
N ALA A 119 4.25 -21.62 24.39
CA ALA A 119 5.54 -21.20 24.92
C ALA A 119 5.50 -21.15 26.44
N HIS A 120 6.63 -21.46 27.06
CA HIS A 120 6.84 -21.29 28.49
C HIS A 120 7.09 -19.81 28.82
N ASN A 121 6.44 -19.32 29.88
CA ASN A 121 6.56 -17.97 30.48
C ASN A 121 7.67 -17.10 29.89
N THR A 122 7.28 -16.12 29.09
CA THR A 122 8.21 -15.14 28.55
C THR A 122 8.01 -13.80 29.28
N PRO A 123 9.03 -13.28 29.99
CA PRO A 123 8.86 -12.12 30.87
C PRO A 123 8.56 -10.81 30.11
N ASP A 124 8.97 -10.71 28.85
CA ASP A 124 8.82 -9.49 28.04
C ASP A 124 7.76 -9.70 26.95
N THR A 125 6.79 -8.77 26.88
CA THR A 125 5.84 -8.72 25.77
C THR A 125 6.42 -7.94 24.59
N GLU A 126 6.50 -8.61 23.45
CA GLU A 126 7.12 -8.07 22.24
C GLU A 126 6.27 -8.40 21.02
N ILE A 127 6.08 -7.40 20.16
CA ILE A 127 5.47 -7.55 18.84
C ILE A 127 6.57 -7.41 17.79
N THR A 128 6.67 -8.36 16.87
CA THR A 128 7.60 -8.33 15.74
C THR A 128 6.82 -8.39 14.44
N PHE A 129 6.83 -7.30 13.67
CA PHE A 129 6.25 -7.24 12.34
C PHE A 129 7.30 -7.60 11.29
N TYR A 130 6.98 -8.54 10.40
CA TYR A 130 7.88 -8.97 9.34
C TYR A 130 7.54 -8.28 8.03
N ASN A 131 8.48 -7.46 7.58
CA ASN A 131 8.30 -6.56 6.46
C ASN A 131 9.01 -7.09 5.21
N SER A 132 8.47 -6.74 4.05
CA SER A 132 9.21 -6.84 2.79
C SER A 132 10.34 -5.82 2.73
N ASP A 133 11.33 -6.07 1.88
CA ASP A 133 12.58 -5.31 1.78
C ASP A 133 12.42 -3.78 1.70
N HIS A 134 13.19 -3.11 2.57
CA HIS A 134 13.33 -1.68 2.87
C HIS A 134 14.78 -1.39 3.35
N GLN A 135 15.78 -1.73 2.52
CA GLN A 135 17.19 -1.73 2.93
C GLN A 135 17.72 -0.36 3.38
N LEU A 136 17.15 0.75 2.90
CA LEU A 136 17.64 2.11 3.17
C LEU A 136 17.85 2.42 4.67
N LEU A 137 16.93 1.97 5.52
CA LEU A 137 16.91 2.25 6.96
C LEU A 137 17.22 1.01 7.80
N SER A 138 17.68 -0.07 7.18
CA SER A 138 17.97 -1.31 7.90
C SER A 138 19.39 -1.27 8.48
N PRO A 139 19.63 -1.88 9.67
CA PRO A 139 20.97 -2.00 10.23
C PRO A 139 21.97 -2.59 9.23
N ASN A 140 23.18 -2.05 9.19
CA ASN A 140 24.28 -2.65 8.45
C ASN A 140 24.73 -3.93 9.14
N ILE A 141 24.91 -5.00 8.37
CA ILE A 141 25.40 -6.29 8.84
C ILE A 141 26.78 -6.53 8.25
N GLN A 142 27.74 -6.88 9.10
CA GLN A 142 29.08 -7.32 8.72
C GLN A 142 29.30 -8.75 9.22
N TYR A 143 29.90 -9.56 8.36
CA TYR A 143 30.25 -10.94 8.66
C TYR A 143 31.75 -11.05 8.81
N ASN A 144 32.21 -11.48 9.98
CA ASN A 144 33.62 -11.73 10.23
C ASN A 144 33.83 -13.24 10.34
N LEU A 145 34.57 -13.80 9.39
CA LEU A 145 35.08 -15.17 9.48
C LEU A 145 36.32 -15.17 10.37
N SER A 146 36.27 -15.92 11.46
CA SER A 146 37.46 -16.22 12.24
C SER A 146 38.28 -17.35 11.59
N SER A 147 39.55 -17.43 11.98
CA SER A 147 40.53 -18.40 11.45
C SER A 147 40.19 -19.87 11.73
N ASP A 148 39.27 -20.13 12.66
CA ASP A 148 38.71 -21.45 12.99
C ASP A 148 37.45 -21.81 12.18
N GLY A 149 37.01 -20.94 11.26
CA GLY A 149 35.84 -21.14 10.42
C GLY A 149 34.51 -20.70 11.05
N ASN A 150 34.52 -20.09 12.25
CA ASN A 150 33.31 -19.52 12.83
C ASN A 150 32.92 -18.19 12.14
N ILE A 151 31.62 -17.99 11.93
CA ILE A 151 31.07 -16.73 11.39
C ILE A 151 30.50 -15.94 12.55
N THR A 152 31.08 -14.78 12.84
CA THR A 152 30.53 -13.81 13.78
C THR A 152 29.84 -12.68 13.02
N LEU A 153 28.67 -12.27 13.51
CA LEU A 153 27.84 -11.24 12.89
C LEU A 153 27.90 -9.99 13.74
N THR A 154 28.44 -8.90 13.19
CA THR A 154 28.36 -7.56 13.79
C THR A 154 27.26 -6.77 13.10
N LYS A 155 26.46 -6.06 13.87
CA LYS A 155 25.28 -5.33 13.41
C LYS A 155 25.31 -3.91 13.93
N SER A 156 25.06 -2.93 13.07
CA SER A 156 24.97 -1.53 13.48
C SER A 156 23.76 -1.27 14.36
N GLU A 157 23.73 -0.13 15.04
CA GLU A 157 22.57 0.26 15.82
C GLU A 157 21.33 0.41 14.91
N PRO A 158 20.17 -0.10 15.37
CA PRO A 158 18.91 0.05 14.68
C PRO A 158 18.32 1.44 14.86
N ILE A 159 17.55 1.87 13.85
CA ILE A 159 16.81 3.12 13.92
C ILE A 159 15.60 2.91 14.83
N ILE A 160 15.37 3.88 15.71
CA ILE A 160 14.27 3.89 16.67
C ILE A 160 13.40 5.10 16.33
N VAL A 161 12.10 4.86 16.16
CA VAL A 161 11.09 5.88 15.87
C VAL A 161 10.00 5.79 16.91
N LYS A 162 9.59 6.91 17.50
CA LYS A 162 8.50 6.90 18.48
C LYS A 162 7.18 6.48 17.85
N LEU A 163 6.51 5.50 18.44
CA LEU A 163 5.15 5.13 18.05
C LEU A 163 4.14 5.99 18.80
N ASN A 164 4.27 5.98 20.13
CA ASN A 164 3.45 6.70 21.11
C ASN A 164 4.38 7.17 22.25
N ASN A 165 3.86 7.92 23.23
CA ASN A 165 4.66 8.44 24.35
C ASN A 165 5.48 7.37 25.13
N ASN A 166 5.05 6.10 25.11
CA ASN A 166 5.62 5.04 25.94
C ASN A 166 6.16 3.84 25.13
N GLU A 167 6.10 3.88 23.80
CA GLU A 167 6.46 2.75 22.94
C GLU A 167 7.17 3.22 21.69
N ASP A 168 8.23 2.51 21.32
CA ASP A 168 9.05 2.81 20.15
C ASP A 168 8.98 1.68 19.11
N ILE A 169 9.03 2.06 17.83
CA ILE A 169 9.25 1.18 16.70
C ILE A 169 10.76 1.07 16.46
N LYS A 170 11.30 -0.14 16.57
CA LYS A 170 12.70 -0.45 16.29
C LYS A 170 12.83 -1.13 14.93
N LEU A 171 13.47 -0.47 13.97
CA LEU A 171 13.74 -1.00 12.63
C LEU A 171 14.97 -1.90 12.70
N ASP A 172 14.77 -3.18 12.49
CA ASP A 172 15.78 -4.19 12.80
C ASP A 172 15.89 -5.26 11.69
N ILE A 173 16.91 -6.12 11.79
CA ILE A 173 17.05 -7.30 10.92
C ILE A 173 17.19 -8.57 11.77
N GLU A 174 16.40 -9.60 11.44
CA GLU A 174 16.61 -10.97 11.89
C GLU A 174 17.46 -11.71 10.85
N SER A 175 18.53 -12.37 11.29
CA SER A 175 19.40 -13.17 10.43
C SER A 175 19.33 -14.63 10.84
N LYS A 176 19.12 -15.52 9.86
CA LYS A 176 19.12 -16.95 10.08
C LYS A 176 20.11 -17.60 9.12
N LEU A 177 21.11 -18.27 9.69
CA LEU A 177 22.04 -19.11 8.94
C LEU A 177 21.27 -20.31 8.37
N GLU A 178 21.17 -20.38 7.06
CA GLU A 178 20.68 -21.57 6.38
C GLU A 178 21.87 -22.52 6.19
N ARG A 179 21.82 -23.69 6.84
CA ARG A 179 22.79 -24.75 6.60
C ARG A 179 22.42 -25.47 5.30
N ASN A 180 22.75 -24.84 4.18
CA ASN A 180 22.80 -25.46 2.86
C ASN A 180 24.27 -25.64 2.44
N GLU A 181 24.54 -26.36 1.34
CA GLU A 181 25.91 -26.63 0.84
C GLU A 181 26.75 -25.36 0.59
N LYS A 182 26.11 -24.18 0.56
CA LYS A 182 26.70 -22.87 0.32
C LYS A 182 26.73 -21.94 1.55
N PHE A 183 26.24 -22.38 2.71
CA PHE A 183 26.12 -21.55 3.93
C PHE A 183 25.49 -20.17 3.66
N GLU A 184 24.31 -20.14 3.06
CA GLU A 184 23.60 -18.89 2.79
C GLU A 184 22.97 -18.32 4.06
N ILE A 185 23.03 -17.00 4.21
CA ILE A 185 22.42 -16.30 5.35
C ILE A 185 21.16 -15.63 4.85
N SER A 186 20.01 -16.09 5.34
CA SER A 186 18.74 -15.41 5.08
C SER A 186 18.58 -14.25 6.06
N THR A 187 18.23 -13.08 5.56
CA THR A 187 17.93 -11.90 6.38
C THR A 187 16.47 -11.50 6.18
N LYS A 188 15.80 -11.14 7.27
CA LYS A 188 14.42 -10.67 7.29
C LYS A 188 14.38 -9.33 8.00
N GLN A 189 13.79 -8.34 7.36
CA GLN A 189 13.61 -7.04 7.97
C GLN A 189 12.36 -7.02 8.83
N ILE A 190 12.48 -6.39 9.99
CA ILE A 190 11.45 -6.43 11.02
C ILE A 190 11.27 -5.07 11.66
N LEU A 191 10.04 -4.81 12.12
CA LEU A 191 9.73 -3.73 13.04
C LEU A 191 9.42 -4.36 14.39
N LYS A 192 10.19 -4.02 15.42
CA LYS A 192 10.00 -4.52 16.78
C LYS A 192 9.42 -3.45 17.67
N ILE A 193 8.40 -3.81 18.45
CA ILE A 193 7.82 -2.98 19.49
C ILE A 193 7.83 -3.78 20.78
N LYS A 194 8.45 -3.21 21.82
CA LYS A 194 8.33 -3.72 23.19
C LYS A 194 7.17 -3.03 23.86
N SER A 195 6.22 -3.81 24.38
CA SER A 195 5.08 -3.26 25.11
C SER A 195 5.26 -3.46 26.60
N ASN A 196 4.84 -2.45 27.37
CA ASN A 196 4.78 -2.54 28.83
C ASN A 196 3.58 -3.36 29.31
N ASN A 197 2.60 -3.64 28.43
CA ASN A 197 1.47 -4.50 28.75
C ASN A 197 1.84 -5.98 28.58
N SER A 198 1.94 -6.71 29.68
CA SER A 198 2.35 -8.12 29.70
C SER A 198 1.29 -9.10 29.19
N ASN A 199 0.04 -8.66 29.08
CA ASN A 199 -1.12 -9.47 28.68
C ASN A 199 -1.74 -8.96 27.38
N LEU A 200 -0.91 -8.42 26.48
CA LEU A 200 -1.37 -7.95 25.18
C LEU A 200 -1.93 -9.12 24.37
N THR A 201 -3.15 -8.98 23.85
CA THR A 201 -3.80 -10.00 23.02
C THR A 201 -3.61 -9.73 21.53
N ILE A 202 -3.97 -10.71 20.68
CA ILE A 202 -3.98 -10.52 19.23
C ILE A 202 -4.90 -9.37 18.82
N ASP A 203 -6.08 -9.25 19.45
CA ASP A 203 -7.06 -8.22 19.11
C ASP A 203 -6.58 -6.83 19.52
N ASP A 204 -5.84 -6.72 20.62
CA ASP A 204 -5.19 -5.47 21.00
C ASP A 204 -4.17 -5.02 19.94
N VAL A 205 -3.38 -5.96 19.40
CA VAL A 205 -2.44 -5.66 18.30
C VAL A 205 -3.19 -5.20 17.05
N ARG A 206 -4.26 -5.91 16.67
CA ARG A 206 -5.09 -5.57 15.49
C ARG A 206 -5.66 -4.17 15.60
N ASN A 207 -6.25 -3.84 16.74
CA ASN A 207 -7.00 -2.61 16.92
C ASN A 207 -6.11 -1.38 17.15
N ASN A 208 -4.93 -1.56 17.76
CA ASN A 208 -4.11 -0.42 18.21
C ASN A 208 -2.82 -0.20 17.41
N TYR A 209 -2.31 -1.23 16.72
CA TYR A 209 -0.97 -1.17 16.10
C TYR A 209 -0.99 -1.35 14.58
N ILE A 210 -1.86 -2.20 14.02
CA ILE A 210 -1.80 -2.54 12.59
C ILE A 210 -1.94 -1.33 11.68
N ASP A 211 -2.88 -0.42 11.94
CA ASP A 211 -3.05 0.79 11.13
C ASP A 211 -1.82 1.71 11.18
N LYS A 212 -1.18 1.85 12.35
CA LYS A 212 0.02 2.65 12.54
C LYS A 212 1.23 2.03 11.84
N ILE A 213 1.37 0.72 11.90
CA ILE A 213 2.44 -0.02 11.21
C ILE A 213 2.25 0.03 9.70
N ASP A 214 1.02 -0.11 9.21
CA ASP A 214 0.73 0.05 7.78
C ASP A 214 1.01 1.50 7.33
N ALA A 215 0.71 2.49 8.17
CA ALA A 215 1.04 3.88 7.89
C ALA A 215 2.56 4.11 7.83
N PHE A 216 3.31 3.53 8.78
CA PHE A 216 4.76 3.57 8.77
C PHE A 216 5.33 2.89 7.52
N ASN A 217 4.77 1.75 7.12
CA ASN A 217 5.13 1.04 5.91
C ASN A 217 4.83 1.83 4.63
N ASP A 218 3.79 2.67 4.60
CA ASP A 218 3.56 3.59 3.48
C ASP A 218 4.69 4.62 3.37
N ILE A 219 5.19 5.17 4.48
CA ILE A 219 6.35 6.08 4.49
C ILE A 219 7.63 5.35 4.06
N LEU A 220 7.88 4.16 4.60
CA LEU A 220 8.98 3.32 4.14
C LEU A 220 8.86 3.01 2.63
N SER A 221 7.64 2.79 2.13
CA SER A 221 7.41 2.54 0.72
C SER A 221 7.77 3.75 -0.15
N PHE A 222 7.51 4.94 0.36
CA PHE A 222 7.79 6.19 -0.33
C PHE A 222 9.30 6.45 -0.42
N ILE A 223 10.01 6.37 0.70
CA ILE A 223 11.46 6.66 0.73
C ILE A 223 12.29 5.59 0.00
N ASN A 224 11.83 4.32 0.01
CA ASN A 224 12.54 3.23 -0.67
C ASN A 224 12.21 3.16 -2.17
N SER A 225 11.25 3.95 -2.67
CA SER A 225 10.73 3.85 -4.04
C SER A 225 10.24 2.45 -4.43
N ASN A 226 9.87 1.64 -3.44
CA ASN A 226 9.34 0.29 -3.61
C ASN A 226 8.31 -0.01 -2.52
N LYS A 227 7.28 -0.79 -2.84
CA LYS A 227 6.22 -1.07 -1.88
C LYS A 227 6.75 -1.92 -0.71
N VAL A 228 6.55 -1.44 0.51
CA VAL A 228 6.84 -2.11 1.77
C VAL A 228 5.54 -2.55 2.41
N VAL A 229 5.45 -3.82 2.81
CA VAL A 229 4.26 -4.39 3.45
C VAL A 229 4.64 -5.31 4.59
N CYS A 230 3.83 -5.33 5.65
CA CYS A 230 3.89 -6.33 6.71
C CYS A 230 2.98 -7.51 6.35
N ARG A 231 3.56 -8.69 6.13
CA ARG A 231 2.81 -9.89 5.71
C ARG A 231 2.40 -10.78 6.86
N TYR A 232 3.19 -10.78 7.92
CA TYR A 232 2.86 -11.48 9.14
C TYR A 232 3.56 -10.80 10.31
N TRP A 233 3.07 -11.07 11.50
CA TRP A 233 3.65 -10.57 12.72
C TRP A 233 3.59 -11.63 13.80
N ASN A 234 4.52 -11.52 14.75
CA ASN A 234 4.58 -12.36 15.92
C ASN A 234 4.24 -11.52 17.15
N LEU A 235 3.49 -12.12 18.08
CA LEU A 235 3.27 -11.60 19.41
C LEU A 235 3.78 -12.63 20.41
N LYS A 236 4.74 -12.21 21.21
CA LYS A 236 5.24 -12.94 22.37
C LYS A 236 4.63 -12.28 23.60
N SER A 237 3.86 -13.04 24.36
CA SER A 237 3.13 -12.58 25.55
C SER A 237 3.16 -13.68 26.62
N ASN A 238 2.66 -13.38 27.83
CA ASN A 238 2.49 -14.40 28.88
C ASN A 238 1.61 -15.58 28.43
N ASP A 239 0.64 -15.35 27.55
CA ASP A 239 -0.31 -16.36 27.08
C ASP A 239 0.26 -17.27 25.98
N GLY A 240 1.45 -16.95 25.46
CA GLY A 240 2.14 -17.76 24.46
C GLY A 240 2.79 -16.95 23.33
N VAL A 241 3.20 -17.67 22.29
CA VAL A 241 3.79 -17.09 21.08
C VAL A 241 2.85 -17.31 19.91
N TYR A 242 2.31 -16.21 19.42
CA TYR A 242 1.37 -16.17 18.30
C TYR A 242 2.07 -15.70 17.04
N THR A 243 1.81 -16.36 15.92
CA THR A 243 2.17 -15.88 14.57
C THR A 243 0.89 -15.65 13.80
N VAL A 244 0.72 -14.43 13.25
CA VAL A 244 -0.48 -14.04 12.52
C VAL A 244 -0.09 -13.66 11.09
N PHE A 245 -0.56 -14.43 10.11
CA PHE A 245 -0.35 -14.19 8.67
C PHE A 245 -1.50 -13.40 8.07
N ARG A 246 -1.19 -12.32 7.36
CA ARG A 246 -2.13 -11.45 6.64
C ARG A 246 -2.22 -11.90 5.18
N CYS A 247 -2.93 -12.98 4.91
CA CYS A 247 -2.88 -13.73 3.65
C CYS A 247 -3.36 -12.92 2.41
N ARG A 248 -4.16 -11.87 2.60
CA ARG A 248 -4.54 -10.94 1.51
C ARG A 248 -3.38 -10.07 0.99
N ILE A 249 -2.31 -9.93 1.78
CA ILE A 249 -1.16 -9.08 1.44
C ILE A 249 -0.14 -9.90 0.65
N LYS A 250 0.03 -9.52 -0.62
CA LYS A 250 0.99 -10.14 -1.53
C LYS A 250 2.37 -9.51 -1.40
N ASN A 251 3.39 -10.29 -1.73
CA ASN A 251 4.74 -9.75 -1.87
C ASN A 251 4.76 -8.70 -2.98
N PRO A 252 5.40 -7.55 -2.75
CA PRO A 252 5.66 -6.59 -3.80
C PRO A 252 6.57 -7.24 -4.86
N ILE A 253 6.36 -6.87 -6.12
CA ILE A 253 7.30 -7.22 -7.19
C ILE A 253 8.53 -6.33 -6.99
N LYS A 254 9.68 -6.94 -6.71
CA LYS A 254 10.94 -6.19 -6.54
C LYS A 254 11.32 -5.55 -7.88
N ASP A 255 11.38 -4.23 -7.89
CA ASP A 255 12.00 -3.47 -8.97
C ASP A 255 13.41 -3.08 -8.53
N THR A 256 14.42 -3.75 -9.09
CA THR A 256 15.82 -3.53 -8.71
C THR A 256 16.42 -2.25 -9.29
N LYS A 257 15.65 -1.47 -10.07
CA LYS A 257 16.15 -0.30 -10.80
C LYS A 257 15.84 1.04 -10.14
N LYS A 258 14.98 1.08 -9.12
CA LYS A 258 14.58 2.35 -8.51
C LYS A 258 15.56 2.78 -7.42
N GLU A 259 16.08 3.99 -7.58
CA GLU A 259 16.90 4.65 -6.57
C GLU A 259 16.06 5.08 -5.37
N HIS A 260 16.68 5.08 -4.19
CA HIS A 260 16.05 5.59 -2.98
C HIS A 260 15.82 7.09 -3.09
N LEU A 261 14.68 7.56 -2.57
CA LEU A 261 14.27 8.96 -2.64
C LEU A 261 15.24 9.90 -1.91
N MET A 262 15.84 9.40 -0.84
CA MET A 262 16.69 10.14 0.09
C MET A 262 17.95 9.36 0.39
N MET A 263 19.02 10.07 0.76
CA MET A 263 20.21 9.43 1.30
C MET A 263 19.91 8.83 2.68
N PRO A 264 20.60 7.73 3.09
CA PRO A 264 20.32 7.05 4.37
C PRO A 264 20.33 7.97 5.59
N LEU A 265 21.25 8.94 5.66
CA LEU A 265 21.35 9.87 6.78
C LEU A 265 20.12 10.79 6.87
N GLN A 266 19.74 11.42 5.75
CA GLN A 266 18.57 12.29 5.67
C GLN A 266 17.29 11.52 5.97
N ALA A 267 17.17 10.30 5.45
CA ALA A 267 16.03 9.44 5.72
C ALA A 267 15.94 9.11 7.22
N LYS A 268 17.07 8.82 7.88
CA LYS A 268 17.13 8.58 9.32
C LYS A 268 16.73 9.82 10.14
N GLU A 269 17.14 11.01 9.72
CA GLU A 269 16.82 12.27 10.42
C GLU A 269 15.34 12.65 10.28
N ASN A 270 14.73 12.37 9.12
CA ASN A 270 13.38 12.80 8.80
C ASN A 270 12.27 11.78 9.11
N ILE A 271 12.58 10.48 9.22
CA ILE A 271 11.57 9.41 9.27
C ILE A 271 10.54 9.56 10.40
N GLU A 272 10.97 9.99 11.59
CA GLU A 272 10.06 10.20 12.73
C GLU A 272 9.09 11.35 12.46
N ASN A 273 9.59 12.48 11.96
CA ASN A 273 8.76 13.63 11.62
C ASN A 273 7.78 13.30 10.48
N MET A 274 8.25 12.62 9.43
CA MET A 274 7.41 12.17 8.31
C MET A 274 6.27 11.27 8.81
N PHE A 275 6.58 10.33 9.70
CA PHE A 275 5.61 9.39 10.25
C PHE A 275 4.52 10.10 11.06
N HIS A 276 4.89 10.99 11.98
CA HIS A 276 3.92 11.71 12.81
C HIS A 276 3.12 12.74 12.01
N THR A 277 3.75 13.41 11.04
CA THR A 277 3.05 14.31 10.12
C THR A 277 2.04 13.53 9.28
N TYR A 278 2.41 12.36 8.77
CA TYR A 278 1.50 11.51 7.99
C TYR A 278 0.31 11.01 8.80
N LEU A 279 0.53 10.53 10.03
CA LEU A 279 -0.53 10.03 10.89
C LEU A 279 -1.58 11.09 11.23
N SER A 280 -1.15 12.34 11.41
CA SER A 280 -2.02 13.49 11.73
C SER A 280 -2.54 14.23 10.49
N SER A 281 -2.08 13.88 9.29
CA SER A 281 -2.39 14.62 8.06
C SER A 281 -3.83 14.40 7.60
N HIS A 282 -4.53 15.51 7.30
CA HIS A 282 -5.81 15.48 6.58
C HIS A 282 -5.70 14.86 5.18
N TYR A 283 -4.49 14.82 4.61
CA TYR A 283 -4.22 14.25 3.29
C TYR A 283 -3.83 12.77 3.33
N ARG A 284 -3.82 12.12 4.51
CA ARG A 284 -3.29 10.76 4.71
C ARG A 284 -3.75 9.76 3.65
N GLN A 285 -5.04 9.71 3.35
CA GLN A 285 -5.58 8.78 2.34
C GLN A 285 -5.10 9.11 0.91
N ASN A 286 -5.03 10.39 0.55
CA ASN A 286 -4.55 10.79 -0.78
C ASN A 286 -3.05 10.56 -0.93
N ILE A 287 -2.27 10.83 0.11
CA ILE A 287 -0.83 10.51 0.15
C ILE A 287 -0.63 9.01 -0.02
N ARG A 288 -1.40 8.17 0.69
CA ARG A 288 -1.35 6.70 0.55
C ARG A 288 -1.58 6.25 -0.89
N LEU A 289 -2.62 6.77 -1.53
CA LEU A 289 -2.95 6.44 -2.91
C LEU A 289 -1.84 6.89 -3.86
N ALA A 290 -1.32 8.10 -3.66
CA ALA A 290 -0.23 8.63 -4.46
C ALA A 290 1.05 7.79 -4.35
N ILE A 291 1.44 7.39 -3.13
CA ILE A 291 2.59 6.49 -2.88
C ILE A 291 2.38 5.14 -3.60
N ASN A 292 1.15 4.60 -3.57
CA ASN A 292 0.85 3.35 -4.28
C ASN A 292 0.99 3.50 -5.80
N VAL A 293 0.57 4.65 -6.37
CA VAL A 293 0.74 4.93 -7.81
C VAL A 293 2.22 5.09 -8.18
N LEU A 294 3.00 5.80 -7.37
CA LEU A 294 4.45 5.96 -7.59
C LEU A 294 5.18 4.60 -7.58
N ASN A 295 4.76 3.70 -6.68
CA ASN A 295 5.34 2.36 -6.52
C ASN A 295 4.75 1.29 -7.44
N ALA A 296 3.68 1.60 -8.19
CA ALA A 296 3.10 0.64 -9.12
C ALA A 296 4.12 0.29 -10.23
N SER A 297 4.41 -1.01 -10.35
CA SER A 297 5.19 -1.58 -11.46
C SER A 297 4.24 -2.15 -12.53
N ASN A 298 4.71 -2.18 -13.78
CA ASN A 298 4.02 -2.81 -14.92
C ASN A 298 2.65 -2.20 -15.30
N GLN A 299 2.56 -0.87 -15.34
CA GLN A 299 1.39 -0.17 -15.90
C GLN A 299 1.64 0.26 -17.34
N TYR A 300 0.59 0.22 -18.18
CA TYR A 300 0.61 0.90 -19.48
C TYR A 300 0.81 2.40 -19.27
N LEU A 301 1.53 3.04 -20.20
CA LEU A 301 2.00 4.41 -20.08
C LEU A 301 0.85 5.41 -19.82
N GLU A 302 -0.22 5.29 -20.58
CA GLU A 302 -1.41 6.14 -20.48
C GLU A 302 -2.11 5.93 -19.12
N SER A 303 -2.25 4.67 -18.69
CA SER A 303 -2.86 4.35 -17.39
C SER A 303 -2.03 4.90 -16.23
N ARG A 304 -0.70 4.84 -16.34
CA ARG A 304 0.22 5.45 -15.38
C ARG A 304 0.06 6.97 -15.36
N TYR A 305 0.05 7.60 -16.54
CA TYR A 305 -0.15 9.05 -16.67
C TYR A 305 -1.43 9.52 -15.96
N LEU A 306 -2.56 8.85 -16.26
CA LEU A 306 -3.85 9.18 -15.66
C LEU A 306 -3.86 8.96 -14.15
N SER A 307 -3.26 7.86 -13.66
CA SER A 307 -3.19 7.58 -12.22
C SER A 307 -2.36 8.61 -11.46
N LEU A 308 -1.24 9.06 -12.05
CA LEU A 308 -0.40 10.12 -11.48
C LEU A 308 -1.15 11.45 -11.42
N PHE A 309 -1.77 11.86 -12.54
CA PHE A 309 -2.53 13.11 -12.59
C PHE A 309 -3.74 13.09 -11.66
N GLN A 310 -4.46 11.97 -11.58
CA GLN A 310 -5.60 11.81 -10.66
C GLN A 310 -5.16 11.88 -9.19
N SER A 311 -4.01 11.29 -8.84
CA SER A 311 -3.46 11.37 -7.49
C SER A 311 -3.09 12.80 -7.13
N PHE A 312 -2.46 13.52 -8.05
CA PHE A 312 -2.16 14.95 -7.91
C PHE A 312 -3.45 15.77 -7.73
N GLU A 313 -4.41 15.62 -8.64
CA GLU A 313 -5.69 16.34 -8.61
C GLU A 313 -6.46 16.08 -7.31
N SER A 314 -6.50 14.84 -6.83
CA SER A 314 -7.19 14.48 -5.57
C SER A 314 -6.60 15.21 -4.36
N ILE A 315 -5.28 15.40 -4.32
CA ILE A 315 -4.63 16.16 -3.25
C ILE A 315 -5.01 17.65 -3.32
N ILE A 316 -4.99 18.24 -4.52
CA ILE A 316 -5.41 19.63 -4.72
C ILE A 316 -6.89 19.83 -4.38
N LEU A 317 -7.76 18.90 -4.73
CA LEU A 317 -9.18 18.96 -4.37
C LEU A 317 -9.39 18.90 -2.86
N THR A 318 -8.66 18.02 -2.18
CA THR A 318 -8.71 17.92 -0.71
C THR A 318 -8.24 19.21 -0.04
N HIS A 319 -7.25 19.89 -0.63
CA HIS A 319 -6.81 21.19 -0.16
C HIS A 319 -7.90 22.26 -0.28
N LYS A 320 -8.61 22.32 -1.43
CA LYS A 320 -9.75 23.24 -1.62
C LYS A 320 -10.86 23.00 -0.61
N GLU A 321 -11.15 21.74 -0.31
CA GLU A 321 -12.17 21.36 0.68
C GLU A 321 -11.72 21.81 2.07
N LYS A 322 -10.48 21.51 2.47
CA LYS A 322 -9.91 21.89 3.77
C LYS A 322 -9.93 23.40 3.99
N ASN A 323 -9.58 24.19 2.97
CA ASN A 323 -9.48 25.65 3.06
C ASN A 323 -10.79 26.36 2.74
N ASN A 324 -11.88 25.63 2.44
CA ASN A 324 -13.17 26.17 1.97
C ASN A 324 -13.04 27.06 0.71
N THR A 325 -12.01 26.84 -0.11
CA THR A 325 -11.75 27.56 -1.37
C THR A 325 -12.31 26.79 -2.57
N THR A 326 -13.47 26.15 -2.40
CA THR A 326 -14.16 25.50 -3.52
C THR A 326 -14.80 26.53 -4.45
N PHE A 327 -15.28 27.64 -3.88
CA PHE A 327 -16.02 28.68 -4.57
C PHE A 327 -15.35 30.06 -4.43
N ILE A 328 -15.51 30.90 -5.45
CA ILE A 328 -14.95 32.26 -5.51
C ILE A 328 -15.77 33.21 -4.61
N LEU A 329 -17.10 33.15 -4.73
CA LEU A 329 -18.05 33.97 -3.96
C LEU A 329 -18.91 33.09 -3.06
N CYS A 330 -19.42 33.67 -1.97
CA CYS A 330 -20.40 32.98 -1.13
C CYS A 330 -21.74 32.78 -1.87
N GLU A 331 -22.58 31.87 -1.37
CA GLU A 331 -23.80 31.45 -2.09
C GLU A 331 -24.77 32.60 -2.37
N SER A 332 -24.97 33.52 -1.42
CA SER A 332 -25.88 34.65 -1.56
C SER A 332 -25.43 35.65 -2.63
N GLU A 333 -24.14 36.00 -2.63
CA GLU A 333 -23.52 36.88 -3.63
C GLU A 333 -23.58 36.25 -5.02
N PHE A 334 -23.20 34.98 -5.12
CA PHE A 334 -23.21 34.29 -6.41
C PHE A 334 -24.62 34.11 -6.96
N LYS A 335 -25.62 33.85 -6.10
CA LYS A 335 -27.03 33.78 -6.50
C LYS A 335 -27.50 35.08 -7.13
N SER A 336 -27.13 36.22 -6.55
CA SER A 336 -27.45 37.56 -7.09
C SER A 336 -26.78 37.79 -8.46
N LEU A 337 -25.48 37.47 -8.57
CA LEU A 337 -24.73 37.58 -9.82
C LEU A 337 -25.33 36.68 -10.92
N ARG A 338 -25.62 35.42 -10.59
CA ARG A 338 -26.22 34.45 -11.50
C ARG A 338 -27.56 34.94 -12.05
N GLN A 339 -28.45 35.46 -11.19
CA GLN A 339 -29.73 36.02 -11.64
C GLN A 339 -29.54 37.18 -12.61
N THR A 340 -28.55 38.03 -12.35
CA THR A 340 -28.22 39.16 -13.22
C THR A 340 -27.76 38.67 -14.60
N ILE A 341 -26.86 37.70 -14.64
CA ILE A 341 -26.39 37.10 -15.90
C ILE A 341 -27.53 36.40 -16.65
N GLU A 342 -28.38 35.63 -15.96
CA GLU A 342 -29.52 34.93 -16.57
C GLU A 342 -30.54 35.87 -17.23
N ARG A 343 -30.71 37.08 -16.68
CA ARG A 343 -31.56 38.14 -17.26
C ARG A 343 -30.96 38.74 -18.53
N VAL A 344 -29.63 38.81 -18.63
CA VAL A 344 -28.94 39.33 -19.83
C VAL A 344 -29.00 38.32 -20.98
N ILE A 345 -28.95 37.01 -20.68
CA ILE A 345 -29.00 35.96 -21.70
C ILE A 345 -30.46 35.75 -22.18
N THR A 346 -30.94 36.68 -23.00
CA THR A 346 -32.28 36.68 -23.61
C THR A 346 -32.27 36.12 -25.04
N LYS A 347 -33.46 36.06 -25.66
CA LYS A 347 -33.63 35.67 -27.08
C LYS A 347 -32.97 36.67 -28.05
N ASP A 348 -32.82 37.92 -27.61
CA ASP A 348 -32.29 39.00 -28.44
C ASP A 348 -30.75 38.94 -28.50
N VAL A 349 -30.11 38.40 -27.45
CA VAL A 349 -28.66 38.14 -27.42
C VAL A 349 -28.33 36.80 -28.07
N ILE A 350 -29.08 35.74 -27.74
CA ILE A 350 -28.87 34.38 -28.27
C ILE A 350 -30.18 33.86 -28.81
N LYS A 351 -30.30 33.85 -30.14
CA LYS A 351 -31.53 33.47 -30.85
C LYS A 351 -31.89 31.99 -30.65
N ASP A 352 -30.89 31.10 -30.69
CA ASP A 352 -31.12 29.66 -30.50
C ASP A 352 -31.43 29.33 -29.03
N SER A 353 -32.62 28.78 -28.80
CA SER A 353 -33.09 28.44 -27.46
C SER A 353 -32.25 27.35 -26.81
N THR A 354 -31.76 26.39 -27.60
CA THR A 354 -30.97 25.25 -27.12
C THR A 354 -29.62 25.72 -26.61
N THR A 355 -28.90 26.53 -27.39
CA THR A 355 -27.61 27.12 -27.04
C THR A 355 -27.74 28.01 -25.81
N ARG A 356 -28.79 28.83 -25.73
CA ARG A 356 -29.09 29.63 -24.55
C ARG A 356 -29.30 28.78 -23.30
N GLY A 357 -30.03 27.67 -23.40
CA GLY A 357 -30.20 26.71 -22.29
C GLY A 357 -28.86 26.11 -21.85
N LYS A 358 -28.02 25.69 -22.79
CA LYS A 358 -26.67 25.16 -22.52
C LYS A 358 -25.80 26.19 -21.78
N ILE A 359 -25.80 27.46 -22.18
CA ILE A 359 -25.02 28.50 -21.52
C ILE A 359 -25.54 28.75 -20.10
N LYS A 360 -26.86 28.89 -19.92
CA LYS A 360 -27.45 29.07 -18.58
C LYS A 360 -27.12 27.92 -17.64
N SER A 361 -27.08 26.69 -18.15
CA SER A 361 -26.70 25.51 -17.35
C SER A 361 -25.25 25.54 -16.86
N LYS A 362 -24.36 26.25 -17.58
CA LYS A 362 -22.94 26.38 -17.23
C LYS A 362 -22.63 27.51 -16.26
N LEU A 363 -23.60 28.39 -15.96
CA LEU A 363 -23.34 29.53 -15.08
C LEU A 363 -22.82 29.11 -13.71
N GLY A 364 -23.29 27.98 -13.15
CA GLY A 364 -22.81 27.46 -11.87
C GLY A 364 -21.30 27.20 -11.82
N GLU A 365 -20.66 26.92 -12.96
CA GLU A 365 -19.21 26.72 -13.05
C GLU A 365 -18.42 28.02 -12.86
N LEU A 366 -19.04 29.18 -13.13
CA LEU A 366 -18.38 30.49 -13.00
C LEU A 366 -17.96 30.81 -11.57
N ASN A 367 -18.62 30.21 -10.56
CA ASN A 367 -18.25 30.41 -9.17
C ASN A 367 -17.19 29.42 -8.67
N ARG A 368 -16.80 28.42 -9.47
CA ARG A 368 -15.86 27.40 -9.01
C ARG A 368 -14.44 27.89 -9.22
N ILE A 369 -13.63 27.78 -8.18
CA ILE A 369 -12.18 28.01 -8.31
C ILE A 369 -11.62 26.94 -9.25
N SER A 370 -10.88 27.36 -10.27
CA SER A 370 -10.32 26.45 -11.26
C SER A 370 -9.25 25.55 -10.64
N LEU A 371 -8.99 24.38 -11.23
CA LEU A 371 -7.88 23.53 -10.78
C LEU A 371 -6.55 24.27 -10.87
N LYS A 372 -6.37 25.12 -11.89
CA LYS A 372 -5.16 25.93 -12.09
C LYS A 372 -4.90 26.87 -10.92
N ASP A 373 -5.92 27.64 -10.52
CA ASP A 373 -5.78 28.61 -9.44
C ASP A 373 -5.52 27.91 -8.11
N ALA A 374 -6.27 26.84 -7.81
CA ALA A 374 -6.07 26.05 -6.60
C ALA A 374 -4.68 25.39 -6.54
N THR A 375 -4.16 24.91 -7.67
CA THR A 375 -2.79 24.39 -7.74
C THR A 375 -1.76 25.49 -7.47
N GLN A 376 -1.93 26.68 -8.05
CA GLN A 376 -0.98 27.78 -7.82
C GLN A 376 -0.98 28.25 -6.36
N GLU A 377 -2.17 28.32 -5.74
CA GLU A 377 -2.31 28.60 -4.31
C GLU A 377 -1.59 27.55 -3.47
N PHE A 378 -1.84 26.26 -3.74
CA PHE A 378 -1.19 25.15 -3.04
C PHE A 378 0.33 25.20 -3.17
N LEU A 379 0.86 25.31 -4.39
CA LEU A 379 2.32 25.32 -4.63
C LEU A 379 2.99 26.51 -3.91
N LYS A 380 2.30 27.65 -3.84
CA LYS A 380 2.79 28.84 -3.12
C LYS A 380 2.74 28.66 -1.61
N GLU A 381 1.65 28.10 -1.06
CA GLU A 381 1.49 27.85 0.38
C GLU A 381 2.59 26.91 0.89
N TYR A 382 2.86 25.83 0.16
CA TYR A 382 3.85 24.81 0.53
C TYR A 382 5.26 25.05 -0.02
N LEU A 383 5.50 26.21 -0.67
CA LEU A 383 6.80 26.60 -1.24
C LEU A 383 7.42 25.52 -2.16
N ILE A 384 6.59 24.91 -3.02
CA ILE A 384 7.00 23.85 -3.93
C ILE A 384 7.56 24.46 -5.22
N HIS A 385 8.86 24.25 -5.47
CA HIS A 385 9.51 24.72 -6.69
C HIS A 385 9.17 23.81 -7.87
N THR A 386 8.81 24.41 -9.01
CA THR A 386 8.33 23.69 -10.21
C THR A 386 8.79 24.34 -11.52
N HIS A 387 9.64 25.37 -11.46
CA HIS A 387 10.10 26.13 -12.63
C HIS A 387 11.00 25.31 -13.57
N ASP A 388 11.61 24.25 -13.06
CA ASP A 388 12.46 23.29 -13.78
C ASP A 388 11.64 22.18 -14.47
N LEU A 389 10.31 22.19 -14.33
CA LEU A 389 9.43 21.13 -14.84
C LEU A 389 8.57 21.59 -16.00
N TRP A 390 8.11 20.63 -16.80
CA TRP A 390 7.05 20.86 -17.77
C TRP A 390 5.82 21.47 -17.06
N PRO A 391 5.28 22.62 -17.53
CA PRO A 391 4.12 23.25 -16.90
C PRO A 391 2.89 22.35 -16.80
N LEU A 392 2.22 22.37 -15.65
CA LEU A 392 0.99 21.60 -15.43
C LEU A 392 -0.17 22.03 -16.34
N PHE A 393 -0.24 23.31 -16.69
CA PHE A 393 -1.33 23.88 -17.49
C PHE A 393 -0.78 24.53 -18.77
N ASN A 394 -1.64 24.71 -19.76
CA ASN A 394 -1.27 25.38 -21.00
C ASN A 394 -0.70 26.79 -20.73
N GLU A 395 0.42 27.06 -21.37
CA GLU A 395 1.06 28.37 -21.39
C GLU A 395 1.43 28.70 -22.84
N SER A 396 1.07 29.90 -23.30
CA SER A 396 1.45 30.43 -24.61
C SER A 396 1.12 29.49 -25.78
N GLY A 397 0.02 28.75 -25.71
CA GLY A 397 -0.45 27.87 -26.80
C GLY A 397 0.31 26.55 -26.93
N LYS A 398 1.08 26.17 -25.90
CA LYS A 398 1.79 24.88 -25.80
C LYS A 398 1.10 23.99 -24.77
N LEU A 399 1.08 22.69 -25.04
CA LEU A 399 0.43 21.72 -24.14
C LEU A 399 1.04 21.75 -22.74
N GLY A 400 0.21 21.85 -21.72
CA GLY A 400 0.57 21.49 -20.35
C GLY A 400 0.18 20.03 -20.07
N LEU A 401 0.57 19.56 -18.88
CA LEU A 401 0.29 18.19 -18.45
C LEU A 401 -1.23 17.92 -18.32
N SER A 402 -2.02 18.91 -17.92
CA SER A 402 -3.48 18.83 -17.85
C SER A 402 -4.13 18.62 -19.23
N GLU A 403 -3.59 19.25 -20.27
CA GLU A 403 -4.08 19.06 -21.63
C GLU A 403 -3.77 17.64 -22.15
N ILE A 404 -2.59 17.11 -21.84
CA ILE A 404 -2.24 15.72 -22.18
C ILE A 404 -3.22 14.74 -21.48
N ARG A 405 -3.56 14.98 -20.21
CA ARG A 405 -4.58 14.19 -19.50
C ARG A 405 -5.92 14.19 -20.23
N ASN A 406 -6.38 15.35 -20.69
CA ASN A 406 -7.65 15.45 -21.43
C ASN A 406 -7.59 14.70 -22.77
N ILE A 407 -6.48 14.80 -23.48
CA ILE A 407 -6.24 14.09 -24.75
C ILE A 407 -6.32 12.57 -24.55
N ILE A 408 -5.65 12.05 -23.51
CA ILE A 408 -5.66 10.61 -23.19
C ILE A 408 -7.07 10.15 -22.79
N ILE A 409 -7.77 10.90 -21.93
CA ILE A 409 -9.12 10.53 -21.48
C ILE A 409 -10.14 10.51 -22.61
N HIS A 410 -10.02 11.44 -23.55
CA HIS A 410 -10.89 11.48 -24.73
C HIS A 410 -10.50 10.48 -25.82
N GLY A 411 -9.49 9.64 -25.58
CA GLY A 411 -9.12 8.55 -26.48
C GLY A 411 -8.51 9.04 -27.79
N VAL A 412 -7.90 10.23 -27.80
CA VAL A 412 -7.21 10.75 -28.99
C VAL A 412 -6.02 9.84 -29.28
N ILE A 413 -5.91 9.39 -30.53
CA ILE A 413 -4.82 8.49 -30.95
C ILE A 413 -3.51 9.28 -30.95
N ILE A 414 -2.60 8.91 -30.06
CA ILE A 414 -1.25 9.48 -30.01
C ILE A 414 -0.37 8.65 -30.96
N PRO A 415 0.27 9.29 -31.96
CA PRO A 415 1.19 8.60 -32.85
C PRO A 415 2.31 7.88 -32.09
N SER A 416 2.69 6.67 -32.53
CA SER A 416 3.68 5.84 -31.82
C SER A 416 5.04 6.52 -31.64
N ASN A 417 5.45 7.36 -32.59
CA ASN A 417 6.67 8.18 -32.52
C ASN A 417 6.62 9.27 -31.44
N ASN A 418 5.44 9.57 -30.88
CA ASN A 418 5.23 10.57 -29.83
C ASN A 418 5.08 9.94 -28.43
N LEU A 419 5.09 8.60 -28.29
CA LEU A 419 4.97 7.93 -26.99
C LEU A 419 6.11 8.30 -26.03
N ILE A 420 7.31 8.57 -26.55
CA ILE A 420 8.43 9.05 -25.74
C ILE A 420 8.13 10.42 -25.10
N ASN A 421 7.39 11.29 -25.79
CA ASN A 421 7.01 12.60 -25.24
C ASN A 421 6.04 12.43 -24.06
N ILE A 422 5.15 11.43 -24.12
CA ILE A 422 4.24 11.07 -23.02
C ILE A 422 5.01 10.45 -21.85
N ALA A 423 6.05 9.65 -22.13
CA ALA A 423 6.93 9.12 -21.10
C ALA A 423 7.67 10.24 -20.36
N VAL A 424 8.23 11.22 -21.07
CA VAL A 424 8.84 12.40 -20.46
C VAL A 424 7.82 13.17 -19.61
N ALA A 425 6.61 13.39 -20.13
CA ALA A 425 5.54 14.04 -19.37
C ALA A 425 5.12 13.24 -18.11
N CYS A 426 5.15 11.89 -18.15
CA CYS A 426 4.94 11.05 -16.96
C CYS A 426 6.02 11.26 -15.90
N GLU A 427 7.28 11.38 -16.31
CA GLU A 427 8.39 11.64 -15.37
C GLU A 427 8.22 12.99 -14.68
N HIS A 428 7.83 14.05 -15.43
CA HIS A 428 7.52 15.33 -14.80
C HIS A 428 6.36 15.22 -13.79
N LEU A 429 5.25 14.52 -14.12
CA LEU A 429 4.17 14.28 -13.16
C LEU A 429 4.63 13.49 -11.93
N THR A 430 5.53 12.53 -12.12
CA THR A 430 6.14 11.77 -11.02
C THR A 430 6.91 12.72 -10.10
N ILE A 431 7.70 13.65 -10.66
CA ILE A 431 8.44 14.66 -9.89
C ILE A 431 7.47 15.60 -9.14
N TYR A 432 6.44 16.13 -9.81
CA TYR A 432 5.41 16.96 -9.15
C TYR A 432 4.78 16.25 -7.96
N LEU A 433 4.32 15.01 -8.14
CA LEU A 433 3.64 14.25 -7.10
C LEU A 433 4.57 13.94 -5.93
N THR A 434 5.83 13.58 -6.22
CA THR A 434 6.82 13.30 -5.18
C THR A 434 7.17 14.55 -4.37
N ARG A 435 7.45 15.69 -5.02
CA ARG A 435 7.71 16.97 -4.33
C ARG A 435 6.53 17.38 -3.45
N LEU A 436 5.31 17.17 -3.95
CA LEU A 436 4.09 17.45 -3.22
C LEU A 436 3.96 16.60 -1.96
N ILE A 437 4.17 15.28 -2.07
CA ILE A 437 4.12 14.37 -0.92
C ILE A 437 5.19 14.74 0.10
N LEU A 438 6.42 15.04 -0.34
CA LEU A 438 7.51 15.44 0.56
C LEU A 438 7.13 16.66 1.40
N CYS A 439 6.65 17.72 0.76
CA CYS A 439 6.22 18.93 1.47
C CYS A 439 5.04 18.68 2.42
N LEU A 440 4.07 17.83 2.02
CA LEU A 440 2.97 17.43 2.91
C LEU A 440 3.41 16.58 4.11
N LEU A 441 4.55 15.90 4.00
CA LEU A 441 5.17 15.13 5.07
C LEU A 441 6.15 15.97 5.91
N GLY A 442 6.25 17.27 5.63
CA GLY A 442 7.14 18.19 6.36
C GLY A 442 8.61 18.07 5.98
N CYS A 443 8.91 17.52 4.80
CA CYS A 443 10.28 17.40 4.28
C CYS A 443 10.52 18.38 3.13
N ASP A 444 11.72 18.96 3.11
CA ASP A 444 12.17 19.77 2.00
C ASP A 444 12.57 18.89 0.81
N HIS A 445 11.89 19.06 -0.32
CA HIS A 445 12.20 18.31 -1.53
C HIS A 445 13.60 18.59 -2.10
N ARG A 446 14.21 19.74 -1.74
CA ARG A 446 15.57 20.12 -2.17
C ARG A 446 16.66 19.21 -1.61
N GLU A 447 16.35 18.48 -0.54
CA GLU A 447 17.28 17.53 0.08
C GLU A 447 17.23 16.13 -0.55
N THR A 448 16.41 15.93 -1.59
CA THR A 448 16.12 14.60 -2.16
C THR A 448 16.68 14.44 -3.59
N ILE A 449 16.59 13.22 -4.13
CA ILE A 449 16.98 12.96 -5.54
C ILE A 449 16.12 13.72 -6.56
N TYR A 450 14.99 14.29 -6.13
CA TYR A 450 14.09 15.10 -6.97
C TYR A 450 14.30 16.61 -6.78
N SER A 451 15.39 17.02 -6.15
CA SER A 451 15.84 18.41 -6.22
C SER A 451 16.27 18.78 -7.64
N GLU A 452 16.13 20.05 -7.99
CA GLU A 452 16.59 20.55 -9.30
C GLU A 452 18.08 20.26 -9.53
N GLU A 453 18.90 20.47 -8.50
CA GLU A 453 20.35 20.23 -8.55
C GLU A 453 20.69 18.78 -8.85
N HIS A 454 20.04 17.83 -8.15
CA HIS A 454 20.29 16.41 -8.35
C HIS A 454 19.81 15.94 -9.72
N LEU A 455 18.61 16.38 -10.13
CA LEU A 455 18.04 16.04 -11.42
C LEU A 455 18.89 16.57 -12.59
N ASN A 456 19.44 17.78 -12.47
CA ASN A 456 20.35 18.37 -13.48
C ASN A 456 21.69 17.62 -13.57
N PHE A 457 22.14 17.05 -12.46
CA PHE A 457 23.41 16.32 -12.41
C PHE A 457 23.27 14.88 -12.96
N ASN A 458 22.19 14.19 -12.62
CA ASN A 458 22.01 12.76 -12.92
C ASN A 458 21.11 12.47 -14.13
N SER A 459 20.33 13.45 -14.61
CA SER A 459 19.39 13.27 -15.72
C SER A 459 19.36 14.49 -16.63
N LYS A 460 18.72 14.35 -17.80
CA LYS A 460 18.33 15.48 -18.65
C LYS A 460 16.85 15.85 -18.50
N VAL A 461 16.11 15.17 -17.63
CA VAL A 461 14.64 15.27 -17.58
C VAL A 461 14.19 16.69 -17.23
N ASN A 462 14.92 17.39 -16.35
CA ASN A 462 14.62 18.78 -15.98
C ASN A 462 15.44 19.82 -16.78
N ASP A 463 16.27 19.39 -17.74
CA ASP A 463 16.93 20.32 -18.67
C ASP A 463 15.86 20.98 -19.54
N PHE A 464 15.82 22.32 -19.49
CA PHE A 464 14.81 23.10 -20.20
C PHE A 464 14.77 22.79 -21.69
N ALA A 465 15.93 22.70 -22.36
CA ALA A 465 15.98 22.42 -23.78
C ALA A 465 15.49 21.00 -24.10
N PHE A 466 15.77 20.05 -23.22
CA PHE A 466 15.31 18.66 -23.36
C PHE A 466 13.79 18.56 -23.28
N TRP A 467 13.18 18.96 -22.16
CA TRP A 467 11.73 18.76 -22.00
C TRP A 467 10.92 19.69 -22.91
N GLU A 468 11.41 20.90 -23.21
CA GLU A 468 10.73 21.81 -24.12
C GLU A 468 10.73 21.29 -25.57
N HIS A 469 11.78 20.56 -25.99
CA HIS A 469 11.80 19.86 -27.26
C HIS A 469 10.66 18.82 -27.35
N HIS A 470 10.53 17.98 -26.32
CA HIS A 470 9.46 16.97 -26.25
C HIS A 470 8.06 17.60 -26.19
N ARG A 471 7.91 18.69 -25.44
CA ARG A 471 6.67 19.48 -25.37
C ARG A 471 6.28 20.06 -26.71
N LYS A 472 7.22 20.65 -27.43
CA LYS A 472 6.99 21.21 -28.76
C LYS A 472 6.61 20.13 -29.76
N SER A 473 7.36 19.03 -29.80
CA SER A 473 7.09 17.88 -30.67
C SER A 473 5.68 17.32 -30.47
N LEU A 474 5.28 17.10 -29.21
CA LEU A 474 3.93 16.61 -28.89
C LEU A 474 2.84 17.63 -29.23
N THR A 475 3.08 18.91 -28.97
CA THR A 475 2.15 20.00 -29.31
C THR A 475 1.91 20.06 -30.82
N GLU A 476 2.95 19.90 -31.63
CA GLU A 476 2.83 19.90 -33.10
C GLU A 476 2.07 18.68 -33.60
N ALA A 477 2.39 17.49 -33.07
CA ALA A 477 1.73 16.24 -33.46
C ALA A 477 0.22 16.21 -33.16
N LEU A 478 -0.22 16.95 -32.14
CA LEU A 478 -1.62 16.99 -31.69
C LEU A 478 -2.39 18.22 -32.17
N LYS A 479 -1.73 19.17 -32.85
CA LYS A 479 -2.39 20.27 -33.58
C LYS A 479 -2.90 19.85 -34.96
N THR A 480 -2.40 18.73 -35.50
CA THR A 480 -2.76 18.19 -36.82
C THR A 480 -3.98 17.26 -36.79
N HIS A 481 -4.61 17.10 -35.62
CA HIS A 481 -5.85 16.37 -35.39
C HIS A 481 -6.86 17.29 -34.71
#